data_AF-F0R7D7-F1
#
_entry.id   AF-F0R7D7-F1
#
_cell.length_a   1.000
_cell.length_b   1.000
_cell.length_c   1.000
_cell.angle_alpha   90.00
_cell.angle_beta   90.00
_cell.angle_gamma   90.00
#
_symmetry.space_group_name_H-M   'P 1'
#
loop_
_entity.id
_entity.type
_entity.pdbx_description
1 polymer ?
#
loop_
_entity_poly.entity_id
_entity_poly.type
_entity_poly.pdbx_seq_one_letter_code
_entity_poly.pdbx_strand_id
1 'polypeptide(L)' 'MWKEKLGNYLIDVSKYFLTGVFIASLVKDLEDMRWLIYTISGTVAAILLIAGLLLTNQKKEEK' A
#
# COMPACT_ATOMS: atom_id res chain seq x y z
N MET A 1 -12.00 -12.49 -12.96
CA MET A 1 -10.56 -12.52 -13.32
C MET A 1 -9.89 -11.15 -13.25
N TRP A 2 -10.46 -10.10 -13.85
CA TRP A 2 -9.84 -8.76 -13.85
C TRP A 2 -9.77 -8.12 -12.44
N LYS A 3 -10.82 -8.27 -11.61
CA LYS A 3 -10.84 -7.79 -10.21
C LYS A 3 -9.71 -8.37 -9.36
N GLU A 4 -9.44 -9.66 -9.49
CA GLU A 4 -8.36 -10.35 -8.77
C GLU A 4 -6.97 -9.89 -9.24
N LYS A 5 -6.77 -9.74 -10.56
CA LYS A 5 -5.52 -9.16 -11.09
C LYS A 5 -5.32 -7.74 -10.56
N LEU A 6 -6.35 -6.91 -10.60
CA LEU A 6 -6.33 -5.56 -10.06
C LEU A 6 -6.02 -5.57 -8.55
N GLY A 7 -6.65 -6.46 -7.79
CA GLY A 7 -6.41 -6.59 -6.35
C GLY A 7 -4.97 -6.99 -6.04
N ASN A 8 -4.40 -7.94 -6.79
CA ASN A 8 -2.98 -8.31 -6.68
C ASN A 8 -2.07 -7.13 -7.03
N TYR A 9 -2.38 -6.36 -8.08
CA TYR A 9 -1.64 -5.13 -8.40
C TYR A 9 -1.69 -4.11 -7.27
N LEU A 10 -2.85 -3.89 -6.63
CA LEU A 10 -2.98 -2.96 -5.50
C LEU A 10 -2.14 -3.40 -4.29
N ILE A 11 -2.10 -4.71 -4.01
CA ILE A 11 -1.25 -5.27 -2.96
C ILE A 11 0.22 -5.04 -3.27
N ASP A 12 0.65 -5.25 -4.52
CA ASP A 12 2.04 -5.06 -4.92
C ASP A 12 2.45 -3.57 -4.89
N VAL A 13 1.59 -2.68 -5.39
CA VAL A 13 1.79 -1.22 -5.30
C VAL A 13 1.91 -0.79 -3.84
N SER A 14 1.05 -1.30 -2.94
CA SER A 14 1.14 -0.99 -1.51
C SER A 14 2.51 -1.36 -0.92
N LYS A 15 3.06 -2.53 -1.26
CA LYS A 15 4.37 -2.98 -0.75
C LYS A 15 5.49 -2.09 -1.27
N TYR A 16 5.53 -1.87 -2.59
CA TYR A 16 6.59 -1.07 -3.20
C TYR A 16 6.52 0.40 -2.79
N PHE A 17 5.31 0.92 -2.58
CA PHE A 17 5.12 2.26 -2.05
C PHE A 17 5.71 2.41 -0.64
N LEU A 18 5.44 1.47 0.26
CA LEU A 18 6.06 1.46 1.61
C LEU A 18 7.59 1.39 1.55
N THR A 19 8.14 0.57 0.65
CA THR A 19 9.60 0.51 0.45
C THR A 19 10.17 1.87 0.00
N GLY A 20 9.51 2.55 -0.93
CA GLY A 20 9.93 3.88 -1.38
C GLY A 20 9.88 4.92 -0.25
N VAL A 21 8.81 4.88 0.56
CA VAL A 21 8.65 5.75 1.74
C VAL A 21 9.74 5.48 2.77
N PHE A 22 10.06 4.22 3.03
CA PHE A 22 11.14 3.85 3.94
C PHE A 22 12.47 4.46 3.49
N ILE A 23 12.83 4.30 2.21
CA ILE A 23 14.04 4.89 1.64
C ILE A 23 14.02 6.41 1.76
N ALA A 24 12.90 7.06 1.40
CA ALA A 24 12.75 8.50 1.50
C ALA A 24 12.93 9.00 2.95
N SER A 25 12.49 8.22 3.93
CA SER A 25 12.62 8.61 5.34
C SER A 25 14.06 8.63 5.87
N LEU A 26 14.99 7.97 5.17
CA LEU A 26 16.43 8.03 5.48
C LEU A 26 17.08 9.34 5.00
N VAL A 27 16.39 10.14 4.19
CA VAL A 27 16.87 11.44 3.72
C VAL A 27 16.84 12.43 4.88
N LYS A 28 18.01 13.00 5.21
CA LYS A 28 18.20 13.91 6.37
C LYS A 28 17.31 15.15 6.29
N ASP A 29 17.14 15.71 5.09
CA ASP A 29 16.33 16.93 4.88
C ASP A 29 14.83 16.73 5.20
N LEU A 30 14.38 15.49 5.41
CA LEU A 30 12.99 15.16 5.72
C LEU A 30 12.75 14.81 7.19
N GLU A 31 13.75 14.97 8.06
CA GLU A 31 13.74 14.54 9.47
C GLU A 31 12.53 15.07 10.25
N ASP A 32 12.28 16.37 10.20
CA ASP A 32 11.14 17.02 10.89
C ASP A 32 9.78 16.58 10.33
N MET A 33 9.76 16.12 9.07
CA MET A 33 8.55 15.68 8.37
C MET A 33 8.35 14.16 8.38
N ARG A 34 9.27 13.37 8.95
CA ARG A 34 9.18 11.89 8.93
C ARG A 34 7.86 11.38 9.50
N TRP A 35 7.36 11.97 10.59
CA TRP A 35 6.11 11.55 11.20
C TRP A 35 4.90 11.76 10.28
N LEU A 36 4.87 12.86 9.52
CA LEU A 36 3.85 13.12 8.50
C LEU A 36 3.98 12.13 7.35
N ILE A 37 5.22 11.92 6.88
CA ILE A 37 5.52 10.97 5.82
C ILE A 37 5.01 9.58 6.21
N TYR A 38 5.33 9.08 7.41
CA TYR A 38 4.87 7.77 7.89
C TYR A 38 3.36 7.70 8.06
N THR A 39 2.72 8.74 8.60
CA THR A 39 1.28 8.73 8.86
C THR A 39 0.49 8.72 7.55
N ILE A 40 0.84 9.61 6.61
CA ILE A 40 0.15 9.72 5.32
C ILE A 40 0.43 8.47 4.47
N SER A 41 1.70 8.09 4.34
CA SER A 41 2.05 6.92 3.54
C SER A 41 1.51 5.61 4.10
N GLY A 42 1.55 5.44 5.43
CA GLY A 42 0.97 4.29 6.11
C GLY A 42 -0.53 4.19 5.86
N THR A 43 -1.24 5.32 5.91
CA THR A 43 -2.68 5.38 5.61
C THR A 43 -2.96 5.00 4.15
N VAL A 44 -2.21 5.58 3.20
CA VAL A 44 -2.36 5.26 1.77
C VAL A 44 -2.07 3.79 1.48
N ALA A 45 -0.97 3.25 2.04
CA ALA A 45 -0.62 1.85 1.90
C ALA A 45 -1.69 0.94 2.50
N ALA A 46 -2.20 1.25 3.70
CA ALA A 46 -3.27 0.48 4.33
C ALA A 46 -4.54 0.45 3.47
N ILE A 47 -4.93 1.59 2.89
CA ILE A 47 -6.10 1.66 2.00
C ILE A 47 -5.89 0.79 0.75
N LEU A 48 -4.72 0.90 0.10
CA LEU A 48 -4.40 0.09 -1.09
C LEU A 48 -4.38 -1.40 -0.77
N LEU A 49 -3.81 -1.78 0.37
CA LEU A 49 -3.76 -3.17 0.83
C LEU A 49 -5.17 -3.69 1.12
N ILE A 50 -5.99 -2.96 1.88
CA ILE A 50 -7.36 -3.36 2.21
C ILE A 50 -8.20 -3.48 0.93
N ALA A 51 -8.12 -2.50 0.03
CA ALA A 51 -8.82 -2.55 -1.25
C ALA A 51 -8.39 -3.75 -2.09
N GLY A 52 -7.08 -4.02 -2.17
CA GLY A 52 -6.53 -5.16 -2.87
C GLY A 52 -6.96 -6.51 -2.29
N LEU A 53 -7.00 -6.61 -0.96
CA LEU A 53 -7.49 -7.78 -0.25
C LEU A 53 -8.99 -7.99 -0.47
N LEU A 54 -9.83 -6.95 -0.36
CA LEU A 54 -11.27 -7.08 -0.61
C LEU A 54 -11.55 -7.55 -2.05
N LEU A 55 -10.85 -7.01 -3.04
CA LEU A 55 -11.00 -7.40 -4.45
C LEU A 55 -10.53 -8.82 -4.76
N THR A 56 -9.56 -9.34 -4.02
CA THR A 56 -9.07 -10.72 -4.15
C THR A 56 -9.89 -11.72 -3.35
N ASN A 57 -10.42 -11.32 -2.19
CA ASN A 57 -11.20 -12.19 -1.31
C ASN A 57 -12.63 -12.46 -1.83
N GLN A 58 -13.22 -11.53 -2.60
CA GLN A 58 -14.53 -11.73 -3.27
C GLN A 58 -14.60 -12.98 -4.16
N LYS A 59 -13.44 -13.50 -4.61
CA LYS A 59 -13.39 -14.69 -5.46
C LYS A 59 -13.26 -16.01 -4.69
N LYS A 60 -12.94 -15.96 -3.39
CA LYS A 60 -12.94 -17.15 -2.51
C LYS A 60 -14.35 -17.55 -2.08
N GLU A 61 -15.28 -16.61 -2.02
CA GLU A 61 -16.69 -16.87 -1.67
C GLU A 61 -17.54 -17.35 -2.87
N GLU A 62 -17.12 -17.08 -4.11
CA GLU A 62 -17.81 -17.53 -5.33
C GLU A 62 -17.41 -18.94 -5.80
N LYS A 63 -16.53 -19.65 -5.08
CA LYS A 63 -16.05 -21.00 -5.41
C LYS A 63 -16.52 -22.01 -4.37
#